data_AF-A0A497GIH1-F1
#
_entry.id   AF-A0A497GIH1-F1
#
_cell.length_a   1.000
_cell.length_b   1.000
_cell.length_c   1.000
_cell.angle_alpha   90.00
_cell.angle_beta   90.00
_cell.angle_gamma   90.00
#
_symmetry.space_group_name_H-M   'P 1'
#
loop_
_entity.id
_entity.type
_entity.pdbx_description
1 polymer ?
#
loop_
_entity_poly.entity_id
_entity_poly.type
_entity_poly.pdbx_seq_one_letter_code
_entity_poly.pdbx_strand_id
1 'polypeptide(L)'
;MAEIDSILNRYEEELKEVEKAWKSYKEIVRRLLDSWVLDKPKVLSKLSELEGLLQRYRDELRELSVRYELGLITEEELKKNTESIQKEMERLREDVNVLRQRLENVEKLCILHAFQARLPFTGVSISEIKEKLARLEELKRQGRLLDEVYHKIKRELEEQLRILEEKVSELQGQSESTSSASEEETS
;
A
#
# COMPACT_ATOMS: atom_id res chain seq x y z
N MET A 1 34.62 41.29 18.88
CA MET A 1 33.23 41.65 18.57
C MET A 1 32.97 41.45 17.07
N ALA A 2 33.53 42.28 16.17
CA ALA A 2 33.31 42.14 14.72
C ALA A 2 33.64 40.76 14.11
N GLU A 3 34.72 40.11 14.56
CA GLU A 3 35.08 38.76 14.09
C GLU A 3 34.09 37.69 14.56
N ILE A 4 33.58 37.81 15.79
CA ILE A 4 32.56 36.92 16.34
C ILE A 4 31.23 37.12 15.60
N ASP A 5 30.85 38.37 15.35
CA ASP A 5 29.64 38.70 14.57
C ASP A 5 29.72 38.15 13.15
N SER A 6 30.89 38.22 12.50
CA SER A 6 31.09 37.62 11.17
C SER A 6 30.95 36.09 11.19
N ILE A 7 31.45 35.42 12.23
CA ILE A 7 31.30 33.97 12.38
C ILE A 7 29.83 33.61 12.59
N LEU A 8 29.12 34.34 13.46
CA LEU A 8 27.70 34.14 13.71
C LEU A 8 26.85 34.36 12.45
N ASN A 9 27.09 35.45 11.72
CA ASN A 9 26.39 35.74 10.46
C ASN A 9 26.54 34.61 9.44
N ARG A 10 27.74 34.04 9.30
CA ARG A 10 27.97 32.90 8.41
C ARG A 10 27.11 31.69 8.81
N TYR A 11 27.08 31.35 10.11
CA TYR A 11 26.25 30.24 10.59
C TYR A 11 24.75 30.52 10.41
N GLU A 12 24.29 31.75 10.59
CA GLU A 12 22.89 32.11 10.35
C GLU A 12 22.49 31.96 8.88
N GLU A 13 23.37 32.34 7.95
CA GLU A 13 23.16 32.13 6.51
C GLU A 13 23.14 30.64 6.15
N GLU A 14 24.10 29.86 6.65
CA GLU A 14 24.14 28.41 6.45
C GLU A 14 22.88 27.72 7.00
N LEU A 15 22.41 28.11 8.20
CA LEU A 15 21.19 27.58 8.80
C LEU A 15 19.93 27.91 7.98
N LYS A 16 19.87 29.10 7.36
CA LYS A 16 18.76 29.47 6.45
C LYS A 16 18.73 28.57 5.22
N GLU A 17 19.88 28.25 4.64
CA GLU A 17 19.96 27.32 3.50
C GLU A 17 19.58 25.90 3.89
N VAL A 18 19.99 25.43 5.07
CA VAL A 18 19.57 24.12 5.61
C VAL A 18 18.05 24.07 5.80
N GLU A 19 17.44 25.10 6.39
CA GLU A 19 15.98 25.18 6.58
C GLU A 19 15.24 25.18 5.23
N LYS A 20 15.75 25.88 4.23
CA LYS A 20 15.19 25.91 2.87
C LYS A 20 15.26 24.53 2.20
N ALA A 21 16.41 23.86 2.29
CA ALA A 21 16.56 22.50 1.78
C ALA A 21 15.61 21.53 2.49
N TRP A 22 15.45 21.68 3.81
CA TRP A 22 14.54 20.86 4.60
C TRP A 22 13.07 21.05 4.21
N LYS A 23 12.64 22.30 3.98
CA LYS A 23 11.28 22.60 3.48
C LYS A 23 11.02 21.96 2.12
N SER A 24 11.95 22.12 1.18
CA SER A 24 11.87 21.52 -0.15
C SER A 24 11.78 19.99 -0.08
N TYR A 25 12.63 19.36 0.75
CA TYR A 25 12.58 17.92 0.99
C TYR A 25 11.21 17.47 1.50
N LYS A 26 10.65 18.14 2.52
CA LYS A 26 9.32 17.81 3.04
C LYS A 26 8.22 17.93 1.99
N GLU A 27 8.27 18.92 1.11
CA GLU A 27 7.30 19.07 0.02
C GLU A 27 7.42 17.99 -1.06
N ILE A 28 8.65 17.57 -1.39
CA ILE A 28 8.89 16.45 -2.30
C ILE A 28 8.34 15.15 -1.69
N VAL A 29 8.65 14.88 -0.42
CA VAL A 29 8.14 13.69 0.27
C VAL A 29 6.62 13.72 0.35
N ARG A 30 6.00 14.86 0.69
CA ARG A 30 4.54 14.98 0.71
C ARG A 30 3.92 14.59 -0.63
N ARG A 31 4.39 15.19 -1.73
CA ARG A 31 3.89 14.87 -3.07
C ARG A 31 4.11 13.41 -3.46
N LEU A 32 5.25 12.83 -3.08
CA LEU A 32 5.52 11.40 -3.28
C LEU A 32 4.50 10.53 -2.54
N LEU A 33 4.21 10.86 -1.28
CA LEU A 33 3.24 10.13 -0.46
C LEU A 33 1.81 10.26 -0.99
N ASP A 34 1.41 11.45 -1.41
CA ASP A 34 0.09 11.70 -1.99
C ASP A 34 -0.11 10.88 -3.27
N SER A 35 0.89 10.89 -4.17
CA SER A 35 0.89 10.05 -5.37
C SER A 35 0.86 8.55 -5.03
N TRP A 36 1.62 8.15 -4.01
CA TRP A 36 1.66 6.75 -3.57
C TRP A 36 0.29 6.24 -3.11
N VAL A 37 -0.46 7.05 -2.36
CA VAL A 37 -1.82 6.72 -1.91
C VAL A 37 -2.76 6.47 -3.11
N LEU A 38 -2.60 7.23 -4.20
CA LEU A 38 -3.41 7.10 -5.41
C LEU A 38 -2.99 5.92 -6.30
N ASP A 39 -1.70 5.60 -6.36
CA ASP A 39 -1.17 4.58 -7.27
C ASP A 39 -1.11 3.18 -6.65
N LYS A 40 -0.93 3.07 -5.32
CA LYS A 40 -0.90 1.78 -4.60
C LYS A 40 -2.14 0.90 -4.91
N PRO A 41 -3.39 1.43 -4.89
CA PRO A 41 -4.57 0.63 -5.24
C PRO A 41 -4.53 0.04 -6.65
N LYS A 42 -3.94 0.76 -7.63
CA LYS A 42 -3.84 0.28 -9.02
C LYS A 42 -2.90 -0.92 -9.11
N VAL A 43 -1.78 -0.86 -8.40
CA VAL A 43 -0.81 -1.97 -8.31
C VAL A 43 -1.45 -3.19 -7.63
N LEU A 44 -2.18 -2.96 -6.54
CA LEU A 44 -2.91 -4.03 -5.83
C LEU A 44 -3.99 -4.67 -6.70
N SER A 45 -4.77 -3.86 -7.44
CA SER A 45 -5.75 -4.37 -8.40
C SER A 45 -5.09 -5.26 -9.44
N LYS A 46 -3.93 -4.84 -9.97
CA LYS A 46 -3.21 -5.63 -10.97
C LYS A 46 -2.69 -6.96 -10.39
N LEU A 47 -2.21 -6.96 -9.15
CA LEU A 47 -1.82 -8.18 -8.46
C LEU A 47 -3.02 -9.14 -8.30
N SER A 48 -4.17 -8.63 -7.88
CA SER A 48 -5.39 -9.44 -7.75
C SER A 48 -5.87 -10.01 -9.08
N GLU A 49 -5.76 -9.26 -10.18
CA GLU A 49 -6.05 -9.77 -11.53
C GLU A 49 -5.14 -10.96 -11.91
N LEU A 50 -3.83 -10.82 -11.69
CA LEU A 50 -2.85 -11.86 -12.01
C LEU A 50 -3.05 -13.11 -11.16
N GLU A 51 -3.39 -12.94 -9.89
CA GLU A 51 -3.74 -14.04 -8.98
C GLU A 51 -5.03 -14.73 -9.39
N GLY A 52 -6.04 -13.96 -9.82
CA GLY A 52 -7.27 -14.50 -10.40
C GLY A 52 -7.01 -15.31 -11.67
N LEU A 53 -6.11 -14.84 -12.53
CA LEU A 53 -5.71 -15.56 -13.73
C LEU A 53 -4.96 -16.86 -13.40
N LEU A 54 -4.05 -16.83 -12.42
CA LEU A 54 -3.40 -18.03 -11.90
C LEU A 54 -4.41 -19.05 -11.35
N GLN A 55 -5.46 -18.57 -10.68
CA GLN A 55 -6.51 -19.45 -10.18
C GLN A 55 -7.32 -20.08 -11.31
N ARG A 56 -7.67 -19.30 -12.35
CA ARG A 56 -8.34 -19.83 -13.55
C ARG A 56 -7.52 -20.93 -14.22
N TYR A 57 -6.21 -20.74 -14.37
CA TYR A 57 -5.34 -21.78 -14.94
C TYR A 57 -5.26 -23.04 -14.07
N ARG A 58 -5.33 -22.91 -12.74
CA ARG A 58 -5.42 -24.10 -11.87
C ARG A 58 -6.73 -24.85 -12.08
N ASP A 59 -7.84 -24.13 -12.23
CA ASP A 59 -9.14 -24.73 -12.46
C ASP A 59 -9.21 -25.40 -13.84
N GLU A 60 -8.61 -24.80 -14.86
CA GLU A 60 -8.46 -25.37 -16.22
C GLU A 60 -7.62 -26.66 -16.20
N LEU A 61 -6.51 -26.70 -15.45
CA LEU A 61 -5.72 -27.92 -15.26
C LEU A 61 -6.55 -29.05 -14.61
N ARG A 62 -7.37 -28.74 -13.60
CA ARG A 62 -8.26 -29.74 -12.99
C ARG A 62 -9.30 -30.24 -13.98
N GLU A 63 -9.87 -29.34 -14.78
CA GLU A 63 -10.84 -29.70 -15.80
C GLU A 63 -10.23 -30.61 -16.87
N LEU A 64 -9.00 -30.33 -17.31
CA LEU A 64 -8.26 -31.19 -18.23
C LEU A 64 -8.03 -32.58 -17.64
N SER A 65 -7.64 -32.69 -16.37
CA SER A 65 -7.51 -33.98 -15.69
C SER A 65 -8.83 -34.76 -15.67
N VAL A 66 -9.95 -34.12 -15.33
CA VAL A 66 -11.28 -34.75 -15.35
C VAL A 66 -11.68 -35.19 -16.76
N ARG A 67 -11.44 -34.36 -17.79
CA ARG A 67 -11.74 -34.72 -19.18
C ARG A 67 -10.94 -35.94 -19.65
N TYR A 68 -9.68 -36.06 -19.22
CA TYR A 68 -8.86 -37.25 -19.50
C TYR A 68 -9.40 -38.49 -18.78
N GLU A 69 -9.74 -38.38 -17.48
CA GLU A 69 -10.34 -39.48 -16.71
C GLU A 69 -11.64 -39.99 -17.32
N LEU A 70 -12.42 -39.10 -17.93
CA LEU A 70 -13.65 -39.44 -18.68
C LEU A 70 -13.38 -39.96 -20.10
N GLY A 71 -12.12 -40.04 -20.54
CA GLY A 71 -11.74 -40.49 -21.88
C GLY A 71 -12.11 -39.52 -23.01
N LEU A 72 -12.37 -38.25 -22.68
CA LEU A 72 -12.76 -37.21 -23.66
C LEU A 72 -11.57 -36.60 -24.40
N ILE A 73 -10.36 -36.77 -23.87
CA ILE A 73 -9.10 -36.32 -24.47
C ILE A 73 -8.05 -37.42 -24.36
N THR A 74 -7.08 -37.39 -25.26
CA THR A 74 -5.94 -38.31 -25.27
C THR A 74 -4.87 -37.92 -24.25
N GLU A 75 -3.96 -38.85 -23.95
CA GLU A 75 -2.81 -38.59 -23.07
C GLU A 75 -1.86 -37.54 -23.69
N GLU A 76 -1.62 -37.62 -25.01
CA GLU A 76 -0.85 -36.62 -25.74
C GLU A 76 -1.46 -35.20 -25.64
N GLU A 77 -2.78 -35.08 -25.78
CA GLU A 77 -3.50 -33.80 -25.66
C GLU A 77 -3.43 -33.26 -24.23
N LEU A 78 -3.63 -34.13 -23.23
CA LEU A 78 -3.50 -33.76 -21.82
C LEU A 78 -2.09 -33.22 -21.53
N LYS A 79 -1.06 -33.96 -21.96
CA LYS A 79 0.33 -33.60 -21.71
C LYS A 79 0.69 -32.27 -22.35
N LYS A 80 0.37 -32.08 -23.63
CA LYS A 80 0.63 -30.84 -24.37
C LYS A 80 -0.05 -29.63 -23.72
N ASN A 81 -1.32 -29.76 -23.37
CA ASN A 81 -2.08 -28.66 -22.76
C ASN A 81 -1.58 -28.34 -21.35
N THR A 82 -1.26 -29.38 -20.57
CA THR A 82 -0.71 -29.24 -19.22
C THR A 82 0.63 -28.53 -19.24
N GLU A 83 1.56 -28.94 -20.12
CA GLU A 83 2.87 -28.29 -20.27
C GLU A 83 2.73 -26.81 -20.66
N SER A 84 1.81 -26.50 -21.59
CA SER A 84 1.57 -25.11 -22.01
C SER A 84 1.02 -24.25 -20.88
N ILE A 85 0.01 -24.74 -20.15
CA ILE A 85 -0.62 -24.00 -19.04
C ILE A 85 0.38 -23.83 -17.89
N GLN A 86 1.13 -24.88 -17.54
CA GLN A 86 2.14 -24.81 -16.48
C GLN A 86 3.23 -23.77 -16.79
N LYS A 87 3.71 -23.71 -18.04
CA LYS A 87 4.70 -22.72 -18.46
C LYS A 87 4.19 -21.28 -18.31
N GLU A 88 2.93 -21.03 -18.66
CA GLU A 88 2.34 -19.70 -18.53
C GLU A 88 2.06 -19.34 -17.06
N MET A 89 1.61 -20.31 -16.26
CA MET A 89 1.48 -20.14 -14.82
C MET A 89 2.81 -19.81 -14.13
N GLU A 90 3.91 -20.41 -14.57
CA GLU A 90 5.23 -20.16 -14.00
C GLU A 90 5.70 -18.72 -14.29
N ARG A 91 5.48 -18.24 -15.51
CA ARG A 91 5.72 -16.82 -15.87
C ARG A 91 4.88 -15.88 -15.01
N LEU A 92 3.58 -16.13 -14.90
CA LEU A 92 2.69 -15.31 -14.09
C LEU A 92 3.06 -15.29 -12.60
N ARG A 93 3.52 -16.42 -12.06
CA ARG A 93 4.01 -16.49 -10.67
C ARG A 93 5.24 -15.62 -10.47
N GLU A 94 6.18 -15.66 -11.41
CA GLU A 94 7.37 -14.81 -11.36
C GLU A 94 6.98 -13.33 -11.41
N ASP A 95 6.10 -12.95 -12.34
CA ASP A 95 5.61 -11.57 -12.45
C ASP A 95 4.93 -11.09 -11.15
N VAL A 96 4.07 -11.92 -10.55
CA VAL A 96 3.43 -11.62 -9.26
C VAL A 96 4.46 -11.45 -8.15
N ASN A 97 5.47 -12.33 -8.10
CA ASN A 97 6.51 -12.26 -7.08
C ASN A 97 7.35 -10.98 -7.23
N VAL A 98 7.79 -10.65 -8.44
CA VAL A 98 8.55 -9.43 -8.74
C VAL A 98 7.73 -8.18 -8.39
N LEU A 99 6.45 -8.14 -8.76
CA LEU A 99 5.57 -7.02 -8.44
C LEU A 99 5.39 -6.84 -6.93
N ARG A 100 5.17 -7.94 -6.19
CA ARG A 100 5.05 -7.91 -4.72
C ARG A 100 6.31 -7.38 -4.05
N GLN A 101 7.49 -7.88 -4.46
CA GLN A 101 8.77 -7.42 -3.91
C GLN A 101 9.00 -5.93 -4.17
N ARG A 102 8.68 -5.46 -5.39
CA ARG A 102 8.80 -4.03 -5.73
C ARG A 102 7.83 -3.16 -4.94
N LEU A 103 6.58 -3.60 -4.79
CA LEU A 103 5.56 -2.95 -3.98
C LEU A 103 6.03 -2.79 -2.52
N GLU A 104 6.50 -3.87 -1.91
CA GLU A 104 6.98 -3.87 -0.52
C GLU A 104 8.20 -2.95 -0.35
N ASN A 105 9.14 -2.97 -1.30
CA ASN A 105 10.33 -2.11 -1.26
C ASN A 105 9.97 -0.62 -1.36
N VAL A 106 9.07 -0.26 -2.28
CA VAL A 106 8.59 1.12 -2.41
C VAL A 106 7.88 1.56 -1.13
N GLU A 107 7.02 0.71 -0.57
CA GLU A 107 6.30 1.02 0.65
C GLU A 107 7.23 1.25 1.85
N LYS A 108 8.25 0.40 2.02
CA LYS A 108 9.30 0.58 3.04
C LYS A 108 10.00 1.94 2.91
N LEU A 109 10.34 2.35 1.69
CA LEU A 109 10.99 3.64 1.43
C LEU A 109 10.04 4.82 1.69
N CYS A 110 8.77 4.71 1.30
CA CYS A 110 7.77 5.73 1.59
C CYS A 110 7.58 5.93 3.11
N ILE A 111 7.53 4.85 3.90
CA ILE A 111 7.45 4.92 5.37
C ILE A 111 8.69 5.60 5.95
N LEU A 112 9.89 5.21 5.50
CA LEU A 112 11.15 5.80 5.95
C LEU A 112 11.18 7.31 5.72
N HIS A 113 10.84 7.75 4.51
CA HIS A 113 10.87 9.15 4.16
C HIS A 113 9.76 9.96 4.84
N ALA A 114 8.58 9.36 5.07
CA ALA A 114 7.53 9.97 5.87
C ALA A 114 8.00 10.24 7.32
N PHE A 115 8.63 9.25 7.94
CA PHE A 115 9.21 9.38 9.29
C PHE A 115 10.28 10.46 9.34
N GLN A 116 11.22 10.44 8.39
CA GLN A 116 12.28 11.46 8.29
C GLN A 116 11.67 12.86 8.15
N ALA A 117 10.71 13.04 7.24
CA ALA A 117 10.05 14.32 7.00
C ALA A 117 9.08 14.74 8.13
N ARG A 118 8.88 13.90 9.16
CA ARG A 118 7.88 14.07 10.22
C ARG A 118 6.46 14.30 9.67
N LEU A 119 6.14 13.62 8.57
CA LEU A 119 4.83 13.67 7.94
C LEU A 119 4.00 12.46 8.41
N PRO A 120 2.69 12.62 8.61
CA PRO A 120 1.81 11.49 8.86
C PRO A 120 1.80 10.58 7.64
N PHE A 121 2.19 9.31 7.80
CA PHE A 121 2.06 8.31 6.75
C PHE A 121 0.66 7.71 6.78
N THR A 122 -0.22 8.16 5.91
CA THR A 122 -1.59 7.64 5.75
C THR A 122 -1.67 6.37 4.88
N GLY A 123 -0.53 5.81 4.48
CA GLY A 123 -0.46 4.65 3.58
C GLY A 123 -0.91 3.31 4.19
N VAL A 124 -1.31 3.30 5.47
CA VAL A 124 -2.11 2.20 6.02
C VAL A 124 -3.56 2.52 5.72
N SER A 125 -4.13 1.82 4.75
CA SER A 125 -5.56 1.96 4.45
C SER A 125 -6.39 1.58 5.68
N ILE A 126 -7.60 2.15 5.79
CA ILE A 126 -8.61 1.73 6.78
C ILE A 126 -8.78 0.20 6.77
N SER A 127 -8.70 -0.41 5.59
CA SER A 127 -8.75 -1.87 5.39
C SER A 127 -7.56 -2.60 6.02
N GLU A 128 -6.34 -2.09 5.88
CA GLU A 128 -5.13 -2.70 6.46
C GLU A 128 -5.07 -2.54 7.98
N ILE A 129 -5.60 -1.44 8.55
CA ILE A 129 -5.75 -1.33 10.01
C ILE A 129 -6.81 -2.30 10.52
N LYS A 130 -7.94 -2.42 9.81
CA LYS A 130 -8.98 -3.41 10.13
C LYS A 130 -8.46 -4.84 10.03
N GLU A 131 -7.61 -5.16 9.05
CA GLU A 131 -6.98 -6.48 8.91
C GLU A 131 -5.95 -6.74 10.02
N LYS A 132 -5.13 -5.75 10.39
CA LYS A 132 -4.20 -5.85 11.52
C LYS A 132 -4.93 -6.01 12.86
N LEU A 133 -6.06 -5.33 13.06
CA LEU A 133 -6.93 -5.52 14.22
C LEU A 133 -7.51 -6.94 14.24
N ALA A 134 -8.00 -7.46 13.11
CA ALA A 134 -8.52 -8.82 13.01
C ALA A 134 -7.44 -9.87 13.33
N ARG A 135 -6.21 -9.69 12.82
CA ARG A 135 -5.06 -10.57 13.16
C ARG A 135 -4.67 -10.47 14.63
N LEU A 136 -4.73 -9.29 15.23
CA LEU A 136 -4.44 -9.08 16.66
C LEU A 136 -5.46 -9.79 17.56
N GLU A 137 -6.75 -9.75 17.21
CA GLU A 137 -7.81 -10.46 17.93
C GLU A 137 -7.67 -11.98 17.80
N GLU A 138 -7.29 -12.48 16.61
CA GLU A 138 -6.99 -13.89 16.40
C GLU A 138 -5.84 -14.38 17.29
N LEU A 139 -4.76 -13.60 17.39
CA LEU A 139 -3.60 -13.94 18.23
C LEU A 139 -3.91 -13.92 19.73
N LYS A 140 -4.80 -13.02 20.18
CA LYS A 140 -5.33 -13.04 21.56
C LYS A 140 -6.18 -14.28 21.80
N ARG A 141 -7.07 -14.63 20.86
CA ARG A 141 -7.92 -15.83 20.96
C ARG A 141 -7.10 -17.12 21.04
N GLN A 142 -5.94 -17.15 20.37
CA GLN A 142 -4.98 -18.25 20.43
C GLN A 142 -4.11 -18.25 21.70
N GLY A 143 -4.30 -17.30 22.63
CA GLY A 143 -3.55 -17.21 23.89
C GLY A 143 -2.06 -16.86 23.71
N ARG A 144 -1.66 -16.36 22.54
CA ARG A 144 -0.25 -16.09 22.20
C ARG A 144 0.21 -14.68 22.58
N LEU A 145 -0.63 -13.93 23.30
CA LEU A 145 -0.39 -12.54 23.67
C LEU A 145 -0.78 -12.31 25.14
N LEU A 146 0.10 -11.61 25.85
CA LEU A 146 -0.19 -11.05 27.17
C LEU A 146 -1.23 -9.93 27.02
N ASP A 147 -2.20 -9.86 27.94
CA ASP A 147 -3.32 -8.92 27.86
C ASP A 147 -2.87 -7.45 27.80
N GLU A 148 -1.83 -7.09 28.54
CA GLU A 148 -1.27 -5.72 28.51
C GLU A 148 -0.73 -5.34 27.13
N VAL A 149 -0.08 -6.29 26.44
CA VAL A 149 0.49 -6.08 25.10
C VAL A 149 -0.62 -5.97 24.07
N TYR A 150 -1.66 -6.81 24.18
CA TYR A 150 -2.86 -6.71 23.34
C TYR A 150 -3.53 -5.34 23.48
N HIS A 151 -3.79 -4.89 24.71
CA HIS A 151 -4.52 -3.63 24.95
C HIS A 151 -3.73 -2.40 24.54
N LYS A 152 -2.40 -2.46 24.55
CA LYS A 152 -1.53 -1.37 24.07
C LYS A 152 -1.55 -1.30 22.53
N ILE A 153 -1.36 -2.43 21.85
CA ILE A 153 -1.34 -2.49 20.39
C ILE A 153 -2.74 -2.19 19.81
N LYS A 154 -3.81 -2.67 20.45
CA LYS A 154 -5.19 -2.38 20.03
C LYS A 154 -5.51 -0.89 20.10
N ARG A 155 -5.15 -0.22 21.20
CA ARG A 155 -5.33 1.24 21.34
C ARG A 155 -4.60 2.05 20.27
N GLU A 156 -3.37 1.67 19.96
CA GLU A 156 -2.57 2.34 18.93
C GLU A 156 -3.22 2.19 17.53
N LEU A 157 -3.70 0.98 17.20
CA LEU A 157 -4.36 0.70 15.93
C LEU A 157 -5.74 1.39 15.82
N GLU A 158 -6.51 1.43 16.90
CA GLU A 158 -7.81 2.12 16.95
C GLU A 158 -7.65 3.64 16.82
N GLU A 159 -6.63 4.22 17.44
CA GLU A 159 -6.35 5.66 17.30
C GLU A 159 -5.92 6.01 15.88
N GLN A 160 -5.06 5.19 15.26
CA GLN A 160 -4.70 5.34 13.86
C GLN A 160 -5.90 5.18 12.92
N LEU A 161 -6.82 4.26 13.23
CA LEU A 161 -8.07 4.08 12.48
C LEU A 161 -8.95 5.33 12.59
N ARG A 162 -9.14 5.86 13.79
CA ARG A 162 -9.97 7.04 14.04
C ARG A 162 -9.47 8.24 13.26
N ILE A 163 -8.17 8.53 13.32
CA ILE A 163 -7.55 9.66 12.61
C ILE A 163 -7.71 9.52 11.09
N LEU A 164 -7.68 8.29 10.55
CA LEU A 164 -7.87 8.04 9.12
C LEU A 164 -9.34 8.16 8.70
N GLU A 165 -10.28 7.67 9.50
CA GLU A 165 -11.72 7.78 9.23
C GLU A 165 -12.18 9.25 9.30
N GLU A 166 -11.65 10.02 10.26
CA GLU A 166 -11.91 11.46 10.39
C GLU A 166 -11.40 12.23 9.17
N LYS A 167 -10.16 11.98 8.73
CA LYS A 167 -9.60 12.61 7.52
C LYS A 167 -10.33 12.23 6.23
N VAL A 168 -10.81 11.00 6.11
CA VAL A 168 -11.61 10.58 4.95
C VAL A 168 -12.95 11.31 4.92
N SER A 169 -13.59 11.48 6.08
CA SER A 169 -14.84 12.25 6.22
C SER A 169 -14.66 13.72 5.86
N GLU A 170 -13.57 14.35 6.33
CA GLU A 170 -13.23 15.75 5.99
C GLU A 170 -13.01 15.96 4.49
N LEU A 171 -12.32 15.02 3.83
CA LEU A 171 -12.05 15.08 2.39
C LEU A 171 -13.33 14.85 1.55
N GLN A 172 -14.28 14.06 2.05
CA GLN A 172 -15.60 13.85 1.40
C GLN A 172 -16.53 15.06 1.58
N GLY A 173 -16.54 15.70 2.75
CA GLY A 173 -17.30 16.94 2.99
C GLY A 173 -16.79 18.16 2.19
N GLN A 174 -15.49 18.23 1.91
CA GLN A 174 -14.91 19.25 1.03
C GLN A 174 -15.23 19.01 -0.46
N SER A 175 -15.41 17.76 -0.87
CA SER A 175 -15.86 17.40 -2.23
C SER A 175 -17.32 17.78 -2.50
N GLU A 176 -18.21 17.71 -1.51
CA GLU A 176 -19.63 18.04 -1.68
C GLU A 176 -19.88 19.56 -1.61
N SER A 177 -19.15 20.28 -0.75
CA SER A 177 -19.24 21.75 -0.66
C SER A 177 -18.69 22.47 -1.90
N THR A 178 -17.65 21.93 -2.55
CA THR A 178 -17.11 22.48 -3.80
C THR A 178 -17.99 22.18 -5.03
N SER A 179 -18.76 21.08 -5.01
CA SER A 179 -19.73 20.77 -6.08
C SER A 179 -20.99 21.64 -6.01
N SER A 180 -21.43 22.06 -4.81
CA SER A 180 -22.61 22.92 -4.65
C SER A 180 -22.35 24.38 -5.04
N ALA A 181 -21.12 24.87 -4.87
CA ALA A 181 -20.76 26.24 -5.24
C ALA A 181 -20.65 26.45 -6.77
N SER A 182 -20.41 25.39 -7.55
CA SER A 182 -20.34 25.46 -9.01
C SER A 182 -21.71 25.45 -9.72
N GLU A 183 -22.80 25.11 -9.01
CA GLU A 183 -24.15 25.09 -9.61
C GLU A 183 -24.90 26.42 -9.40
N GLU A 184 -24.54 27.25 -8.42
CA GLU A 184 -25.19 28.55 -8.18
C GLU A 184 -24.67 29.72 -9.04
N GLU A 185 -23.51 29.58 -9.72
CA GLU A 185 -22.99 30.63 -10.62
C GLU A 185 -23.49 30.51 -12.07
N THR A 186 -24.38 29.55 -12.38
CA THR A 186 -24.89 29.34 -13.75
C THR A 186 -26.42 29.43 -13.90
N SER A 187 -27.13 30.06 -12.95
CA SER A 187 -28.56 30.39 -13.09
C SER A 187 -28.83 31.89 -13.11
#